data_AF-Q2JD23-F1
#
_entry.id   AF-Q2JD23-F1
#
_cell.length_a   1.000
_cell.length_b   1.000
_cell.length_c   1.000
_cell.angle_alpha   90.00
_cell.angle_beta   90.00
_cell.angle_gamma   90.00
#
_symmetry.space_group_name_H-M   'P 1'
#
loop_
_entity.id
_entity.type
_entity.pdbx_description
1 polymer ?
#
loop_
_entity_poly.entity_id
_entity_poly.type
_entity_poly.pdbx_seq_one_letter_code
_entity_poly.pdbx_strand_id
1 'polypeptide(L)' 'MTRLAAEPRPSGARALTGQPTGILRIRVGEYRVIYQVDHTRVLVTIVHVAHRREVYRHL' A
#
# COMPACT_ATOMS: atom_id res chain seq x y z
N MET A 1 -1.79 13.43 7.47
CA MET A 1 -1.43 12.17 8.16
C MET A 1 -2.38 11.09 7.70
N THR A 2 -1.90 10.06 6.99
CA THR A 2 -2.74 8.94 6.54
C THR A 2 -2.79 7.87 7.63
N ARG A 3 -3.96 7.60 8.21
CA ARG A 3 -4.14 6.57 9.26
C ARG A 3 -4.82 5.33 8.68
N LEU A 4 -4.02 4.41 8.14
CA LEU A 4 -4.50 3.17 7.52
C LEU A 4 -5.29 2.26 8.49
N ALA A 5 -5.04 2.37 9.79
CA ALA A 5 -5.78 1.59 10.80
C ALA A 5 -7.24 2.07 10.99
N ALA A 6 -7.52 3.35 10.76
CA ALA A 6 -8.86 3.93 10.94
C ALA A 6 -9.65 3.95 9.62
N GLU A 7 -8.95 4.18 8.51
CA GLU A 7 -9.50 4.12 7.16
C GLU A 7 -8.56 3.24 6.32
N PRO A 8 -8.87 1.94 6.14
CA PRO A 8 -8.03 1.02 5.40
C PRO A 8 -7.98 1.31 3.90
N ARG A 9 -8.93 2.06 3.34
CA ARG A 9 -8.97 2.41 1.91
C ARG A 9 -9.12 3.92 1.73
N PRO A 10 -8.15 4.72 2.19
CA PRO A 10 -8.23 6.17 2.09
C PRO A 10 -8.11 6.62 0.64
N SER A 11 -8.51 7.87 0.38
CA SER A 11 -8.42 8.46 -0.96
C SER A 11 -6.99 8.36 -1.52
N GLY A 12 -6.88 7.79 -2.72
CA GLY A 12 -5.59 7.53 -3.37
C GLY A 12 -5.02 6.12 -3.16
N ALA A 13 -5.68 5.25 -2.38
CA ALA A 13 -5.42 3.82 -2.42
C ALA A 13 -5.82 3.25 -3.79
N ARG A 14 -4.91 2.52 -4.44
CA ARG A 14 -5.16 1.88 -5.74
C ARG A 14 -4.71 0.42 -5.71
N ALA A 15 -5.43 -0.45 -6.40
CA ALA A 15 -4.99 -1.83 -6.60
C ALA A 15 -3.63 -1.86 -7.31
N LEU A 16 -2.78 -2.80 -6.90
CA LEU A 16 -1.50 -3.03 -7.53
C LEU A 16 -1.68 -3.97 -8.73
N THR A 17 -1.48 -3.43 -9.94
CA THR A 17 -1.59 -4.21 -11.18
C THR A 17 -0.50 -5.29 -11.24
N GLY A 18 -0.85 -6.50 -11.66
CA GLY A 18 0.09 -7.63 -11.82
C GLY A 18 0.36 -8.44 -10.54
N GLN A 19 -0.34 -8.17 -9.44
CA GLN A 19 -0.25 -8.92 -8.19
C GLN A 19 -1.57 -9.65 -7.88
N PRO A 20 -1.56 -10.63 -6.95
CA PRO A 20 -2.77 -11.29 -6.49
C PRO A 20 -3.84 -10.30 -6.03
N THR A 21 -5.10 -10.70 -6.20
CA THR A 21 -6.26 -9.85 -5.87
C THR A 21 -6.22 -9.43 -4.40
N GLY A 22 -6.44 -8.14 -4.12
CA GLY A 22 -6.48 -7.61 -2.75
C GLY A 22 -5.25 -6.81 -2.32
N ILE A 23 -4.19 -6.77 -3.14
CA ILE A 23 -3.04 -5.90 -2.87
C ILE A 23 -3.33 -4.46 -3.32
N LEU A 24 -3.18 -3.52 -2.39
CA LEU A 24 -3.38 -2.09 -2.54
C LEU A 24 -2.04 -1.35 -2.40
N ARG A 25 -2.00 -0.13 -2.94
CA ARG A 25 -0.87 0.79 -2.82
C ARG A 25 -1.36 2.20 -2.55
N ILE A 26 -0.66 2.92 -1.67
CA ILE A 26 -0.89 4.34 -1.42
C ILE A 26 0.42 5.13 -1.41
N ARG A 27 0.34 6.41 -1.77
CA ARG A 27 1.43 7.38 -1.63
C ARG A 27 1.37 8.03 -0.26
N VAL A 28 2.48 8.00 0.47
CA VAL A 28 2.66 8.71 1.74
C VAL A 28 3.92 9.55 1.63
N GLY A 29 3.75 10.84 1.32
CA GLY A 29 4.88 11.73 1.01
C GLY A 29 5.70 11.23 -0.19
N GLU A 30 6.98 10.96 0.06
CA GLU A 30 7.96 10.46 -0.92
C GLU A 30 8.02 8.92 -1.02
N TYR A 31 7.19 8.22 -0.23
CA TYR A 31 7.15 6.78 -0.16
C TYR A 31 5.88 6.21 -0.80
N ARG A 32 6.01 4.97 -1.31
CA ARG A 32 4.85 4.12 -1.64
C ARG A 32 4.76 3.03 -0.59
N VAL A 33 3.56 2.84 -0.06
CA VAL A 33 3.22 1.75 0.86
C VAL A 33 2.33 0.79 0.10
N ILE A 34 2.78 -0.47 -0.02
CA ILE A 34 1.97 -1.56 -0.55
C ILE A 34 1.40 -2.33 0.64
N TYR A 35 0.10 -2.59 0.63
CA TYR A 35 -0.58 -3.26 1.72
C TYR A 35 -1.78 -4.09 1.26
N GLN A 36 -2.18 -5.06 2.07
CA GLN A 36 -3.44 -5.79 1.91
C GLN A 36 -4.37 -5.40 3.05
N VAL A 37 -5.69 -5.44 2.80
CA VAL A 37 -6.71 -5.32 3.85
C VAL A 37 -7.37 -6.67 4.00
N ASP A 38 -7.18 -7.30 5.16
CA ASP A 38 -7.96 -8.45 5.56
C ASP A 38 -9.16 -7.95 6.40
N HIS A 39 -10.38 -8.28 5.96
CA HIS A 39 -11.61 -7.87 6.64
C HIS A 39 -11.94 -8.74 7.85
N THR A 40 -11.27 -9.88 8.00
CA THR A 40 -11.44 -10.79 9.15
C THR A 40 -10.52 -10.42 10.31
N ARG A 41 -9.41 -9.73 10.03
CA ARG A 41 -8.44 -9.21 11.00
C ARG A 41 -7.88 -7.92 10.41
N VAL A 42 -8.14 -6.76 11.00
CA VAL A 42 -7.68 -5.44 10.48
C VAL A 42 -6.14 -5.40 10.48
N LEU A 43 -5.52 -6.01 9.47
CA LEU A 43 -4.10 -6.23 9.34
C LEU A 43 -3.64 -5.57 8.04
N VAL A 44 -2.74 -4.59 8.18
CA VAL A 44 -2.14 -3.85 7.08
C VAL A 44 -0.70 -4.34 6.94
N THR A 45 -0.46 -5.30 6.05
CA THR A 45 0.90 -5.83 5.81
C THR A 45 1.67 -4.90 4.89
N ILE A 46 2.68 -4.19 5.39
CA ILE A 46 3.53 -3.34 4.55
C ILE A 46 4.51 -4.22 3.76
N VAL A 47 4.24 -4.42 2.46
CA VAL A 47 5.04 -5.32 1.60
C VAL A 47 6.33 -4.66 1.12
N HIS A 48 6.33 -3.34 0.94
CA HIS A 48 7.52 -2.59 0.54
C HIS A 48 7.37 -1.12 0.91
N VAL A 49 8.40 -0.54 1.52
CA VAL A 49 8.56 0.93 1.66
C VAL A 49 9.81 1.28 0.86
N ALA A 50 9.62 1.97 -0.26
CA ALA A 50 10.74 2.43 -1.08
C ALA A 50 10.58 3.91 -1.40
N HIS A 51 11.70 4.63 -1.36
CA HIS A 51 11.77 6.01 -1.81
C HIS A 51 11.44 6.06 -3.31
N ARG A 52 10.74 7.11 -3.78
CA ARG A 52 10.26 7.20 -5.17
C ARG A 52 11.32 6.95 -6.26
N ARG A 53 12.61 7.13 -5.92
CA ARG A 53 13.78 6.95 -6.80
C ARG A 53 14.28 5.50 -6.91
N GLU A 54 13.78 4.60 -6.08
CA GLU A 54 14.25 3.20 -6.00
C GLU A 54 13.17 2.17 -6.36
N VAL A 55 11.91 2.59 -6.42
CA VAL A 55 10.72 1.73 -6.67
C VAL A 55 10.78 0.94 -7.99
N TYR A 56 11.54 1.37 -8.99
CA TYR A 56 11.64 0.68 -10.29
C TYR A 56 12.95 -0.06 -10.51
N ARG A 57 13.86 -0.09 -9.52
CA ARG A 57 15.20 -0.65 -9.77
C ARG A 57 15.24 -2.18 -9.66
N HIS A 58 14.20 -2.81 -9.11
CA HIS A 58 14.15 -4.28 -8.89
C HIS A 58 12.73 -4.86 -9.05
N LEU A 59 11.86 -4.21 -9.84
CA LEU A 59 10.59 -4.82 -10.29
C LEU A 59 10.80 -5.53 -11.62
#